data_AF-A0A128A3Y1-F1
#
_entry.id   AF-A0A128A3Y1-F1
#
_cell.length_a   1.000
_cell.length_b   1.000
_cell.length_c   1.000
_cell.angle_alpha   90.00
_cell.angle_beta   90.00
_cell.angle_gamma   90.00
#
_symmetry.space_group_name_H-M   'P 1'
#
loop_
_entity.id
_entity.type
_entity.pdbx_description
1 polymer ?
#
loop_
_entity_poly.entity_id
_entity_poly.type
_entity_poly.pdbx_seq_one_letter_code
_entity_poly.pdbx_strand_id
1 'polypeptide(L)'
;MISKKTLIVIFVAAIIVLVYVDQSFRNGALSLNITSGKENQYVKEYSLPSDSAPNGLVVSDTGLVWVSSKNATLYSIDPTNGNVKNYEIKNGATSLENTNVNSTTVWAIVQDNDGKIWLSSLGTTSIWRFDPTSGTFDSYVSETGAPFQMKASQNGEIWFTTLRGDTLGVVEKSEKSGYKISAFNVGAHTNPAGLFLQNDSVWIANVGSQNILEYKINRENNTVKDISLIQSIPKDNTTLFSTPTDLLLNNNILWLTEHETSFLTSYDLGNGKVMRYPTSQNGFHTTTLPFWIRGAQDPKVLWFNEHQGNKIGRFDLSNKTLTEYSIPSLPKDGYLTYPLNLSQDPHDEKILWFSEWNTDKVGMINGHAVIPFEINLNTPKITLGHGKTGIVDLEIKGDAHLSGQLYLNASSSITPTAELGNLTVKFSSGIVDASRDSMVTLLIDGDKISSGNYTVGISASDGHVTKTKFLDLSVQNK
;
A
#
# COMPACT_ATOMS: atom_id res chain seq x y z
N MET A 1 -21.09 -26.63 -11.70
CA MET A 1 -21.71 -25.72 -10.71
C MET A 1 -21.01 -25.92 -9.38
N ILE A 2 -19.93 -25.17 -9.15
CA ILE A 2 -19.21 -25.18 -7.87
C ILE A 2 -19.94 -24.19 -6.96
N SER A 3 -20.28 -24.61 -5.74
CA SER A 3 -21.19 -23.84 -4.88
C SER A 3 -20.53 -22.56 -4.33
N LYS A 4 -21.37 -21.53 -4.11
CA LYS A 4 -21.03 -20.17 -3.62
C LYS A 4 -20.14 -20.13 -2.36
N LYS A 5 -20.04 -21.20 -1.58
CA LYS A 5 -19.17 -21.27 -0.40
C LYS A 5 -17.70 -21.55 -0.74
N THR A 6 -17.40 -22.18 -1.87
CA THR A 6 -16.04 -22.64 -2.20
C THR A 6 -15.17 -21.54 -2.83
N LEU A 7 -15.76 -20.57 -3.54
CA LEU A 7 -15.01 -19.44 -4.11
C LEU A 7 -14.67 -18.37 -3.05
N ILE A 8 -15.54 -18.19 -2.06
CA ILE A 8 -15.41 -17.21 -0.96
C ILE A 8 -14.33 -17.62 0.06
N VAL A 9 -14.10 -18.92 0.24
CA VAL A 9 -13.02 -19.44 1.10
C VAL A 9 -11.64 -19.13 0.52
N ILE A 10 -11.49 -19.09 -0.82
CA ILE A 10 -10.20 -18.83 -1.47
C ILE A 10 -9.80 -17.35 -1.33
N PHE A 11 -10.76 -16.42 -1.42
CA PHE A 11 -10.47 -14.97 -1.35
C PHE A 11 -10.20 -14.48 0.08
N VAL A 12 -10.85 -15.07 1.09
CA VAL A 12 -10.58 -14.79 2.51
C VAL A 12 -9.35 -15.55 3.00
N ALA A 13 -9.03 -16.73 2.45
CA ALA A 13 -7.79 -17.46 2.74
C ALA A 13 -6.55 -16.84 2.08
N ALA A 14 -6.69 -16.07 0.99
CA ALA A 14 -5.57 -15.31 0.43
C ALA A 14 -5.13 -14.14 1.33
N ILE A 15 -6.06 -13.60 2.12
CA ILE A 15 -5.78 -12.57 3.14
C ILE A 15 -5.46 -13.23 4.51
N ILE A 16 -5.81 -14.51 4.71
CA ILE A 16 -5.55 -15.31 5.92
C ILE A 16 -4.75 -16.57 5.54
N VAL A 17 -3.43 -16.43 5.40
CA VAL A 17 -2.34 -17.44 5.44
C VAL A 17 -2.71 -18.93 5.25
N LEU A 18 -2.20 -19.56 4.17
CA LEU A 18 -1.57 -20.91 4.16
C LEU A 18 -0.99 -21.23 2.75
N VAL A 19 0.34 -21.14 2.57
CA VAL A 19 1.32 -22.25 2.48
C VAL A 19 0.99 -23.33 1.44
N TYR A 20 1.67 -23.24 0.30
CA TYR A 20 2.34 -24.39 -0.32
C TYR A 20 3.57 -23.88 -1.09
N VAL A 21 4.75 -24.08 -0.51
CA VAL A 21 6.04 -23.83 -1.18
C VAL A 21 6.30 -25.03 -2.08
N ASP A 22 6.30 -24.82 -3.40
CA ASP A 22 7.07 -25.70 -4.28
C ASP A 22 8.55 -25.31 -4.14
N GLN A 23 9.35 -26.25 -3.62
CA GLN A 23 10.78 -26.10 -3.38
C GLN A 23 11.59 -26.20 -4.69
N SER A 24 11.29 -25.34 -5.65
CA SER A 24 12.09 -25.22 -6.87
C SER A 24 12.64 -23.80 -7.06
N PHE A 25 13.29 -23.27 -6.02
CA PHE A 25 14.11 -22.07 -6.14
C PHE A 25 15.22 -22.31 -7.17
N ARG A 26 15.11 -21.64 -8.32
CA ARG A 26 16.16 -21.58 -9.32
C ARG A 26 17.31 -20.72 -8.80
N ASN A 27 18.49 -21.33 -8.75
CA ASN A 27 19.78 -20.68 -8.59
C ASN A 27 19.91 -19.45 -9.51
N GLY A 28 20.21 -18.30 -8.92
CA GLY A 28 20.57 -17.10 -9.66
C GLY A 28 20.64 -15.85 -8.78
N ALA A 29 21.72 -15.71 -8.00
CA ALA A 29 22.27 -14.47 -7.43
C ALA A 29 21.39 -13.54 -6.54
N LEU A 30 20.06 -13.69 -6.48
CA LEU A 30 19.16 -12.80 -5.72
C LEU A 30 19.10 -13.11 -4.21
N SER A 31 19.51 -14.31 -3.78
CA SER A 31 19.34 -14.78 -2.40
C SER A 31 20.46 -14.39 -1.43
N LEU A 32 21.44 -13.58 -1.84
CA LEU A 32 22.65 -13.34 -1.03
C LEU A 32 22.77 -11.95 -0.38
N ASN A 33 21.84 -11.01 -0.60
CA ASN A 33 21.97 -9.65 -0.07
C ASN A 33 20.90 -9.28 0.96
N ILE A 34 20.64 -10.19 1.91
CA ILE A 34 19.93 -9.85 3.14
C ILE A 34 20.99 -9.52 4.18
N THR A 35 21.33 -8.24 4.30
CA THR A 35 22.14 -7.75 5.42
C THR A 35 21.31 -7.80 6.69
N SER A 36 21.54 -8.80 7.54
CA SER A 36 21.15 -8.77 8.95
C SER A 36 22.10 -7.84 9.72
N GLY A 37 21.93 -6.53 9.50
CA GLY A 37 22.70 -5.47 10.14
C GLY A 37 21.80 -4.60 11.01
N LYS A 38 22.29 -4.23 12.20
CA LYS A 38 21.60 -3.38 13.19
C LYS A 38 21.41 -1.91 12.76
N GLU A 39 21.91 -1.48 11.60
CA GLU A 39 21.81 -0.09 11.16
C GLU A 39 21.24 -0.04 9.74
N ASN A 40 19.96 0.31 9.63
CA ASN A 40 19.35 0.83 8.41
C ASN A 40 19.04 2.31 8.67
N GLN A 41 19.81 3.22 8.06
CA GLN A 41 19.62 4.66 8.26
C GLN A 41 18.28 5.19 7.71
N TYR A 42 17.65 4.44 6.81
CA TYR A 42 16.39 4.80 6.19
C TYR A 42 15.17 4.29 6.96
N VAL A 43 15.33 3.25 7.80
CA VAL A 43 14.22 2.60 8.52
C VAL A 43 14.56 2.39 9.98
N LYS A 44 13.77 3.00 10.87
CA LYS A 44 13.83 2.79 12.32
C LYS A 44 12.65 1.93 12.75
N GLU A 45 12.89 0.94 13.59
CA GLU A 45 11.86 0.03 14.11
C GLU A 45 11.67 0.20 15.62
N TYR A 46 10.41 0.15 16.07
CA TYR A 46 10.00 0.22 17.46
C TYR A 46 9.34 -1.10 17.85
N SER A 47 9.89 -1.79 18.85
CA SER A 47 9.34 -3.07 19.31
C SER A 47 8.12 -2.87 20.19
N LEU A 48 7.09 -3.66 19.92
CA LEU A 48 5.94 -3.85 20.78
C LEU A 48 6.10 -5.15 21.60
N PRO A 49 5.24 -5.40 22.60
CA PRO A 49 5.20 -6.70 23.28
C PRO A 49 5.01 -7.86 22.30
N SER A 50 5.55 -9.02 22.64
CA SER A 50 5.44 -10.23 21.81
C SER A 50 3.99 -10.67 21.61
N ASP A 51 3.68 -11.20 20.41
CA ASP A 51 2.31 -11.57 19.96
C ASP A 51 1.35 -10.37 19.91
N SER A 52 1.88 -9.15 19.75
CA SER A 52 1.07 -7.97 19.50
C SER A 52 0.50 -7.97 18.09
N ALA A 53 1.29 -8.42 17.10
CA ALA A 53 0.93 -8.41 15.69
C ALA A 53 0.20 -7.11 15.27
N PRO A 54 0.90 -5.96 15.25
CA PRO A 54 0.29 -4.67 14.99
C PRO A 54 -0.25 -4.57 13.56
N ASN A 55 -1.38 -3.88 13.39
CA ASN A 55 -2.03 -3.73 12.09
C ASN A 55 -2.46 -2.29 11.80
N GLY A 56 -3.60 -1.86 12.32
CA GLY A 56 -4.07 -0.50 12.09
C GLY A 56 -3.13 0.50 12.76
N LEU A 57 -2.64 1.49 12.01
CA LEU A 57 -1.79 2.54 12.54
C LEU A 57 -2.23 3.93 12.05
N VAL A 58 -2.20 4.91 12.95
CA VAL A 58 -2.36 6.34 12.65
C VAL A 58 -1.37 7.16 13.47
N VAL A 59 -0.74 8.16 12.84
CA VAL A 59 0.00 9.21 13.54
C VAL A 59 -0.98 10.34 13.81
N SER A 60 -1.18 10.65 15.08
CA SER A 60 -2.10 11.72 15.50
C SER A 60 -1.49 13.10 15.28
N ASP A 61 -2.33 14.13 15.29
CA ASP A 61 -1.96 15.55 15.25
C ASP A 61 -1.06 16.00 16.41
N THR A 62 -0.85 15.15 17.41
CA THR A 62 0.09 15.37 18.52
C THR A 62 1.47 14.77 18.27
N GLY A 63 1.66 14.06 17.16
CA GLY A 63 2.86 13.29 16.84
C GLY A 63 2.92 11.90 17.49
N LEU A 64 1.98 11.54 18.37
CA LEU A 64 1.89 10.18 18.91
C LEU A 64 1.40 9.20 17.85
N VAL A 65 2.05 8.04 17.79
CA VAL A 65 1.68 6.94 16.90
C VAL A 65 0.75 5.99 17.65
N TRP A 66 -0.47 5.84 17.17
CA TRP A 66 -1.46 4.92 17.71
C TRP A 66 -1.54 3.68 16.84
N VAL A 67 -1.45 2.51 17.45
CA VAL A 67 -1.44 1.23 16.73
C VAL A 67 -2.34 0.19 17.40
N SER A 68 -3.27 -0.38 16.63
CA SER A 68 -4.10 -1.49 17.07
C SER A 68 -3.35 -2.82 16.91
N SER A 69 -3.66 -3.78 17.77
CA SER A 69 -2.96 -5.05 17.85
C SER A 69 -3.92 -6.24 17.98
N LYS A 70 -3.45 -7.42 17.56
CA LYS A 70 -4.19 -8.69 17.56
C LYS A 70 -4.72 -9.08 18.95
N ASN A 71 -4.00 -8.68 19.99
CA ASN A 71 -4.29 -8.97 21.39
C ASN A 71 -5.27 -7.97 22.04
N ALA A 72 -6.24 -7.44 21.29
CA ALA A 72 -7.26 -6.50 21.79
C ALA A 72 -6.70 -5.27 22.53
N THR A 73 -5.50 -4.83 22.17
CA THR A 73 -4.80 -3.71 22.79
C THR A 73 -4.57 -2.60 21.78
N LEU A 74 -4.77 -1.36 22.21
CA LEU A 74 -4.30 -0.17 21.52
C LEU A 74 -2.98 0.27 22.17
N TYR A 75 -1.94 0.45 21.38
CA TYR A 75 -0.67 1.00 21.85
C TYR A 75 -0.51 2.44 21.39
N SER A 76 0.18 3.26 22.20
CA SER A 76 0.71 4.55 21.80
C SER A 76 2.23 4.54 21.86
N ILE A 77 2.89 5.02 20.82
CA ILE A 77 4.35 5.19 20.77
C ILE A 77 4.64 6.69 20.72
N ASP A 78 5.49 7.15 21.64
CA ASP A 78 6.09 8.48 21.60
C ASP A 78 7.38 8.42 20.78
N PRO A 79 7.44 9.01 19.57
CA PRO A 79 8.60 8.90 18.69
C PRO A 79 9.85 9.61 19.23
N THR A 80 9.69 10.55 20.17
CA THR A 80 10.81 11.35 20.71
C THR A 80 11.72 10.55 21.63
N ASN A 81 11.16 9.57 22.33
CA ASN A 81 11.85 8.76 23.33
C ASN A 81 11.63 7.24 23.17
N GLY A 82 10.74 6.83 22.26
CA GLY A 82 10.41 5.43 22.00
C GLY A 82 9.53 4.77 23.06
N ASN A 83 8.93 5.54 23.98
CA ASN A 83 8.09 5.01 25.04
C ASN A 83 6.79 4.44 24.46
N VAL A 84 6.46 3.20 24.86
CA VAL A 84 5.23 2.51 24.48
C VAL A 84 4.30 2.46 25.68
N LYS A 85 3.05 2.89 25.50
CA LYS A 85 1.94 2.66 26.45
C LYS A 85 0.90 1.75 25.82
N ASN A 86 0.16 1.02 26.64
CA ASN A 86 -0.90 0.12 26.21
C ASN A 86 -2.22 0.47 26.88
N TYR A 87 -3.31 0.23 26.14
CA TYR A 87 -4.68 0.47 26.56
C TYR A 87 -5.52 -0.73 26.13
N GLU A 88 -6.03 -1.47 27.11
CA GLU A 88 -6.96 -2.57 26.86
C GLU A 88 -8.26 -2.04 26.28
N ILE A 89 -8.70 -2.58 25.14
CA ILE A 89 -9.93 -2.13 24.48
C ILE A 89 -11.14 -2.75 25.18
N LYS A 90 -11.77 -1.96 26.06
CA LYS A 90 -12.96 -2.37 26.83
C LYS A 90 -13.89 -1.20 27.14
N ASN A 91 -15.19 -1.48 27.21
CA ASN A 91 -16.22 -0.58 27.72
C ASN A 91 -16.98 -1.25 28.86
N GLY A 92 -16.74 -0.79 30.10
CA GLY A 92 -17.26 -1.42 31.31
C GLY A 92 -16.76 -2.87 31.45
N ALA A 93 -17.69 -3.82 31.58
CA ALA A 93 -17.38 -5.24 31.67
C ALA A 93 -17.17 -5.91 30.28
N THR A 94 -17.45 -5.19 29.19
CA THR A 94 -17.32 -5.71 27.82
C THR A 94 -15.91 -5.44 27.31
N SER A 95 -15.10 -6.48 27.18
CA SER A 95 -13.81 -6.42 26.49
C SER A 95 -13.91 -7.03 25.08
N LEU A 96 -13.02 -6.63 24.18
CA LEU A 96 -12.90 -7.27 22.87
C LEU A 96 -12.54 -8.77 22.99
N GLU A 97 -11.74 -9.15 23.98
CA GLU A 97 -11.36 -10.56 24.22
C GLU A 97 -12.57 -11.45 24.55
N ASN A 98 -13.58 -10.91 25.25
CA ASN A 98 -14.78 -11.65 25.66
C ASN A 98 -15.74 -11.98 24.51
N THR A 99 -15.42 -11.62 23.26
CA THR A 99 -16.32 -11.80 22.11
C THR A 99 -16.20 -13.15 21.39
N ASN A 100 -15.39 -14.11 21.90
CA ASN A 100 -15.05 -15.38 21.21
C ASN A 100 -14.49 -15.18 19.78
N VAL A 101 -14.02 -13.97 19.46
CA VAL A 101 -13.43 -13.65 18.16
C VAL A 101 -11.93 -13.91 18.27
N ASN A 102 -11.47 -15.02 17.69
CA ASN A 102 -10.06 -15.46 17.70
C ASN A 102 -9.09 -14.55 16.92
N SER A 103 -9.50 -13.34 16.52
CA SER A 103 -8.67 -12.44 15.73
C SER A 103 -9.24 -11.02 15.67
N THR A 104 -8.57 -10.02 16.25
CA THR A 104 -8.94 -8.60 16.10
C THR A 104 -8.44 -8.00 14.77
N THR A 105 -8.23 -8.82 13.74
CA THR A 105 -7.57 -8.50 12.45
C THR A 105 -8.32 -7.48 11.59
N VAL A 106 -8.57 -6.26 12.06
CA VAL A 106 -8.91 -5.14 11.20
C VAL A 106 -7.98 -3.95 11.37
N TRP A 107 -7.73 -3.40 10.20
CA TRP A 107 -6.73 -2.45 9.74
C TRP A 107 -7.13 -1.00 9.96
N ALA A 108 -8.43 -0.71 10.09
CA ALA A 108 -8.91 0.64 10.05
C ALA A 108 -8.74 1.32 11.41
N ILE A 109 -7.96 2.38 11.41
CA ILE A 109 -7.81 3.31 12.52
C ILE A 109 -7.74 4.72 11.93
N VAL A 110 -8.35 5.68 12.61
CA VAL A 110 -8.32 7.08 12.19
C VAL A 110 -8.47 7.99 13.41
N GLN A 111 -7.91 9.19 13.33
CA GLN A 111 -8.18 10.24 14.31
C GLN A 111 -9.31 11.15 13.78
N ASP A 112 -10.26 11.49 14.63
CA ASP A 112 -11.26 12.52 14.33
C ASP A 112 -10.77 13.93 14.68
N ASN A 113 -11.54 14.95 14.27
CA ASN A 113 -11.19 16.35 14.50
C ASN A 113 -11.17 16.78 15.98
N ASP A 114 -11.69 15.96 16.90
CA ASP A 114 -11.64 16.19 18.35
C ASP A 114 -10.48 15.42 19.01
N GLY A 115 -9.59 14.84 18.20
CA GLY A 115 -8.43 14.08 18.61
C GLY A 115 -8.73 12.66 19.10
N LYS A 116 -9.97 12.17 18.96
CA LYS A 116 -10.35 10.81 19.37
C LYS A 116 -9.91 9.81 18.33
N ILE A 117 -9.54 8.62 18.79
CA ILE A 117 -9.04 7.55 17.92
C ILE A 117 -10.16 6.53 17.71
N TRP A 118 -10.54 6.35 16.45
CA TRP A 118 -11.57 5.40 16.03
C TRP A 118 -10.92 4.18 15.39
N LEU A 119 -11.35 2.99 15.80
CA LEU A 119 -10.82 1.73 15.29
C LEU A 119 -11.91 0.66 15.20
N SER A 120 -11.69 -0.35 14.37
CA SER A 120 -12.59 -1.49 14.22
C SER A 120 -11.86 -2.82 14.38
N SER A 121 -12.61 -3.89 14.68
CA SER A 121 -12.10 -5.25 14.83
C SER A 121 -12.80 -6.20 13.85
N LEU A 122 -12.04 -7.05 13.13
CA LEU A 122 -12.63 -8.02 12.18
C LEU A 122 -13.60 -8.94 12.91
N GLY A 123 -14.61 -9.42 12.18
CA GLY A 123 -15.55 -10.41 12.71
C GLY A 123 -16.53 -9.85 13.75
N THR A 124 -16.41 -8.56 14.08
CA THR A 124 -17.35 -7.83 14.91
C THR A 124 -18.19 -6.87 14.07
N THR A 125 -19.19 -6.26 14.70
CA THR A 125 -19.90 -5.10 14.18
C THR A 125 -19.52 -3.82 14.93
N SER A 126 -18.55 -3.90 15.84
CA SER A 126 -18.22 -2.80 16.75
C SER A 126 -17.20 -1.84 16.14
N ILE A 127 -17.50 -0.56 16.25
CA ILE A 127 -16.56 0.54 16.00
C ILE A 127 -16.23 1.15 17.36
N TRP A 128 -14.98 1.05 17.76
CA TRP A 128 -14.49 1.55 19.03
C TRP A 128 -13.96 2.97 18.88
N ARG A 129 -14.19 3.78 19.90
CA ARG A 129 -13.65 5.13 20.01
C ARG A 129 -12.89 5.25 21.32
N PHE A 130 -11.63 5.65 21.23
CA PHE A 130 -10.77 5.95 22.36
C PHE A 130 -10.63 7.46 22.54
N ASP A 131 -10.78 7.95 23.77
CA ASP A 131 -10.43 9.32 24.14
C ASP A 131 -9.06 9.33 24.84
N PRO A 132 -7.99 9.84 24.17
CA PRO A 132 -6.67 9.93 24.77
C PRO A 132 -6.60 10.79 26.05
N THR A 133 -7.57 11.69 26.25
CA THR A 133 -7.57 12.62 27.40
C THR A 133 -8.00 11.91 28.69
N SER A 134 -9.05 11.10 28.61
CA SER A 134 -9.57 10.34 29.75
C SER A 134 -9.01 8.91 29.83
N GLY A 135 -8.45 8.39 28.73
CA GLY A 135 -7.99 7.01 28.61
C GLY A 135 -9.13 5.99 28.55
N THR A 136 -10.33 6.41 28.12
CA THR A 136 -11.54 5.57 28.12
C THR A 136 -11.97 5.21 26.71
N PHE A 137 -12.63 4.05 26.57
CA PHE A 137 -13.25 3.62 25.33
C PHE A 137 -14.78 3.63 25.41
N ASP A 138 -15.40 3.96 24.29
CA ASP A 138 -16.80 3.68 24.00
C ASP A 138 -16.90 2.87 22.69
N SER A 139 -18.08 2.32 22.41
CA SER A 139 -18.30 1.51 21.21
C SER A 139 -19.65 1.82 20.57
N TYR A 140 -19.67 1.80 19.24
CA TYR A 140 -20.85 1.92 18.40
C TYR A 140 -21.00 0.68 17.54
N VAL A 141 -22.20 0.40 17.02
CA VAL A 141 -22.49 -0.79 16.23
C VAL A 141 -22.79 -0.41 14.79
N SER A 142 -22.05 -1.00 13.85
CA SER A 142 -22.33 -0.99 12.42
C SER A 142 -23.24 -2.16 12.06
N GLU A 143 -24.38 -1.89 11.44
CA GLU A 143 -25.33 -2.93 11.02
C GLU A 143 -24.84 -3.76 9.83
N THR A 144 -23.82 -3.26 9.11
CA THR A 144 -23.34 -3.85 7.84
C THR A 144 -22.00 -4.59 7.98
N GLY A 145 -21.45 -4.63 9.20
CA GLY A 145 -20.21 -5.32 9.54
C GLY A 145 -19.06 -4.39 9.91
N ALA A 146 -17.91 -4.98 10.22
CA ALA A 146 -16.70 -4.25 10.57
C ALA A 146 -16.21 -3.33 9.42
N PRO A 147 -15.89 -2.05 9.71
CA PRO A 147 -15.17 -1.19 8.79
C PRO A 147 -13.89 -1.84 8.27
N PHE A 148 -13.64 -1.82 6.96
CA PHE A 148 -12.42 -2.34 6.34
C PHE A 148 -11.36 -1.25 6.16
N GLN A 149 -11.78 -0.08 5.67
CA GLN A 149 -11.01 1.16 5.69
C GLN A 149 -11.85 2.27 6.33
N MET A 150 -11.19 3.24 6.97
CA MET A 150 -11.82 4.46 7.50
C MET A 150 -11.07 5.70 7.03
N LYS A 151 -11.79 6.80 6.81
CA LYS A 151 -11.26 8.14 6.58
C LYS A 151 -12.08 9.16 7.36
N ALA A 152 -11.41 10.04 8.08
CA ALA A 152 -12.03 11.22 8.68
C ALA A 152 -12.17 12.29 7.60
N SER A 153 -13.32 12.94 7.57
CA SER A 153 -13.59 14.09 6.70
C SER A 153 -13.38 15.40 7.47
N GLN A 154 -13.19 16.50 6.73
CA GLN A 154 -12.96 17.82 7.34
C GLN A 154 -14.15 18.33 8.17
N ASN A 155 -15.38 17.86 7.90
CA ASN A 155 -16.57 18.17 8.68
C ASN A 155 -16.76 17.28 9.92
N GLY A 156 -15.79 16.42 10.25
CA GLY A 156 -15.78 15.60 11.46
C GLY A 156 -16.61 14.32 11.36
N GLU A 157 -16.91 13.87 10.15
CA GLU A 157 -17.51 12.55 9.90
C GLU A 157 -16.42 11.51 9.73
N ILE A 158 -16.77 10.25 9.95
CA ILE A 158 -15.88 9.13 9.67
C ILE A 158 -16.56 8.23 8.65
N TRP A 159 -16.00 8.22 7.45
CA TRP A 159 -16.47 7.41 6.34
C TRP A 159 -15.72 6.08 6.31
N PHE A 160 -16.45 5.02 6.01
CA PHE A 160 -15.88 3.68 6.05
C PHE A 160 -16.52 2.72 5.07
N THR A 161 -15.73 1.78 4.56
CA THR A 161 -16.26 0.68 3.74
C THR A 161 -16.51 -0.54 4.59
N THR A 162 -17.48 -1.38 4.22
CA THR A 162 -17.66 -2.71 4.81
C THR A 162 -17.51 -3.78 3.74
N LEU A 163 -16.37 -4.46 3.72
CA LEU A 163 -16.01 -5.41 2.65
C LEU A 163 -17.07 -6.50 2.44
N ARG A 164 -17.65 -7.05 3.52
CA ARG A 164 -18.69 -8.11 3.43
C ARG A 164 -20.11 -7.58 3.30
N GLY A 165 -20.34 -6.35 3.72
CA GLY A 165 -21.65 -5.71 3.69
C GLY A 165 -22.00 -5.09 2.34
N ASP A 166 -21.03 -4.94 1.43
CA ASP A 166 -21.18 -4.19 0.19
C ASP A 166 -21.76 -2.77 0.45
N THR A 167 -21.27 -2.12 1.51
CA THR A 167 -21.74 -0.79 1.93
C THR A 167 -20.62 0.22 2.17
N LEU A 168 -20.99 1.48 2.00
CA LEU A 168 -20.30 2.65 2.52
C LEU A 168 -21.06 3.15 3.76
N GLY A 169 -20.40 3.16 4.90
CA GLY A 169 -20.89 3.71 6.15
C GLY A 169 -20.34 5.10 6.45
N VAL A 170 -21.08 5.83 7.29
CA VAL A 170 -20.67 7.12 7.84
C VAL A 170 -21.04 7.19 9.31
N VAL A 171 -20.10 7.65 10.13
CA VAL A 171 -20.31 8.03 11.53
C VAL A 171 -20.47 9.54 11.59
N GLU A 172 -21.60 10.01 12.09
CA GLU A 172 -21.93 11.44 12.22
C GLU A 172 -22.20 11.78 13.69
N LYS A 173 -21.81 12.99 14.13
CA LYS A 173 -22.18 13.48 15.46
C LYS A 173 -23.70 13.65 15.57
N SER A 174 -24.28 13.24 16.70
CA SER A 174 -25.70 13.37 17.00
C SER A 174 -25.90 14.01 18.36
N GLU A 175 -26.75 15.04 18.43
CA GLU A 175 -27.09 15.74 19.68
C GLU A 175 -27.77 14.82 20.72
N LYS A 176 -28.38 13.71 20.29
CA LYS A 176 -29.16 12.83 21.18
C LYS A 176 -28.42 11.56 21.63
N SER A 177 -27.54 11.02 20.79
CA SER A 177 -26.86 9.73 21.01
C SER A 177 -25.33 9.82 20.99
N GLY A 178 -24.78 11.04 20.97
CA GLY A 178 -23.36 11.31 20.76
C GLY A 178 -22.97 11.13 19.29
N TYR A 179 -23.13 9.91 18.76
CA TYR A 179 -22.86 9.58 17.36
C TYR A 179 -23.97 8.70 16.79
N LYS A 180 -24.17 8.79 15.47
CA LYS A 180 -25.09 7.99 14.66
C LYS A 180 -24.29 7.35 13.54
N ILE A 181 -24.59 6.08 13.25
CA ILE A 181 -24.03 5.36 12.11
C ILE A 181 -25.13 5.19 11.06
N SER A 182 -24.83 5.55 9.82
CA SER A 182 -25.66 5.28 8.64
C SER A 182 -24.85 4.46 7.64
N ALA A 183 -25.49 3.62 6.82
CA ALA A 183 -24.83 2.83 5.79
C ALA A 183 -25.64 2.77 4.49
N PHE A 184 -24.94 2.76 3.37
CA PHE A 184 -25.51 2.84 2.03
C PHE A 184 -24.93 1.74 1.14
N ASN A 185 -25.78 1.03 0.41
CA ASN A 185 -25.35 -0.05 -0.48
C ASN A 185 -24.58 0.52 -1.68
N VAL A 186 -23.42 -0.06 -1.99
CA VAL A 186 -22.58 0.35 -3.13
C VAL A 186 -22.66 -0.62 -4.31
N GLY A 187 -23.70 -1.45 -4.35
CA GLY A 187 -23.91 -2.49 -5.36
C GLY A 187 -23.49 -3.87 -4.86
N ALA A 188 -24.20 -4.90 -5.32
CA ALA A 188 -23.94 -6.28 -4.91
C ALA A 188 -22.61 -6.81 -5.47
N HIS A 189 -21.91 -7.61 -4.66
CA HIS A 189 -20.66 -8.28 -5.04
C HIS A 189 -19.50 -7.34 -5.35
N THR A 190 -19.54 -6.13 -4.79
CA THR A 190 -18.49 -5.13 -4.98
C THR A 190 -17.31 -5.36 -4.07
N ASN A 191 -17.54 -5.83 -2.83
CA ASN A 191 -16.51 -5.95 -1.80
C ASN A 191 -15.66 -4.66 -1.70
N PRO A 192 -16.26 -3.56 -1.20
CA PRO A 192 -15.60 -2.26 -1.15
C PRO A 192 -14.42 -2.28 -0.18
N ALA A 193 -13.26 -1.86 -0.67
CA ALA A 193 -12.00 -1.83 0.03
C ALA A 193 -11.60 -0.40 0.40
N GLY A 194 -10.63 0.20 -0.28
CA GLY A 194 -10.20 1.58 -0.03
C GLY A 194 -11.19 2.62 -0.49
N LEU A 195 -11.15 3.79 0.15
CA LEU A 195 -11.99 4.93 -0.17
C LEU A 195 -11.19 6.25 -0.20
N PHE A 196 -11.58 7.14 -1.10
CA PHE A 196 -11.04 8.49 -1.21
C PHE A 196 -12.17 9.50 -1.19
N LEU A 197 -12.13 10.42 -0.23
CA LEU A 197 -13.12 11.49 -0.07
C LEU A 197 -12.74 12.70 -0.91
N GLN A 198 -13.71 13.25 -1.65
CA GLN A 198 -13.53 14.44 -2.48
C GLN A 198 -14.75 15.34 -2.36
N ASN A 199 -14.73 16.28 -1.41
CA ASN A 199 -15.83 17.21 -1.15
C ASN A 199 -17.19 16.49 -1.02
N ASP A 200 -18.03 16.58 -2.05
CA ASP A 200 -19.38 16.00 -2.12
C ASP A 200 -19.43 14.65 -2.85
N SER A 201 -18.27 14.04 -3.14
CA SER A 201 -18.18 12.69 -3.69
C SER A 201 -17.19 11.80 -2.93
N VAL A 202 -17.34 10.51 -3.13
CA VAL A 202 -16.50 9.46 -2.58
C VAL A 202 -16.18 8.45 -3.67
N TRP A 203 -14.90 8.15 -3.81
CA TRP A 203 -14.40 7.12 -4.70
C TRP A 203 -14.11 5.86 -3.90
N ILE A 204 -14.46 4.70 -4.44
CA ILE A 204 -14.35 3.42 -3.75
C ILE A 204 -13.67 2.42 -4.67
N ALA A 205 -12.58 1.80 -4.19
CA ALA A 205 -11.98 0.64 -4.83
C ALA A 205 -12.79 -0.60 -4.47
N ASN A 206 -13.27 -1.33 -5.48
CA ASN A 206 -14.10 -2.51 -5.29
C ASN A 206 -13.34 -3.73 -5.77
N VAL A 207 -12.98 -4.59 -4.81
CA VAL A 207 -12.16 -5.75 -5.06
C VAL A 207 -12.95 -6.83 -5.80
N GLY A 208 -14.19 -7.07 -5.39
CA GLY A 208 -15.04 -8.13 -5.94
C GLY A 208 -15.45 -7.84 -7.39
N SER A 209 -15.74 -6.58 -7.70
CA SER A 209 -16.11 -6.12 -9.04
C SER A 209 -14.94 -5.59 -9.88
N GLN A 210 -13.71 -5.57 -9.33
CA GLN A 210 -12.48 -5.19 -10.03
C GLN A 210 -12.53 -3.81 -10.72
N ASN A 211 -13.20 -2.86 -10.08
CA ASN A 211 -13.43 -1.52 -10.60
C ASN A 211 -13.35 -0.46 -9.50
N ILE A 212 -13.34 0.81 -9.90
CA ILE A 212 -13.49 1.96 -9.00
C ILE A 212 -14.85 2.58 -9.27
N LEU A 213 -15.62 2.87 -8.22
CA LEU A 213 -16.90 3.54 -8.33
C LEU A 213 -16.83 4.91 -7.64
N GLU A 214 -17.35 5.93 -8.30
CA GLU A 214 -17.53 7.26 -7.70
C GLU A 214 -19.00 7.47 -7.36
N TYR A 215 -19.27 7.90 -6.15
CA TYR A 215 -20.62 8.23 -5.68
C TYR A 215 -20.70 9.69 -5.25
N LYS A 216 -21.80 10.35 -5.60
CA LYS A 216 -22.22 11.61 -5.01
C LYS A 216 -22.79 11.34 -3.62
N ILE A 217 -22.43 12.18 -2.66
CA ILE A 217 -22.97 12.19 -1.30
C ILE A 217 -24.15 13.17 -1.29
N ASN A 218 -25.37 12.67 -1.07
CA ASN A 218 -26.56 13.51 -0.99
C ASN A 218 -26.90 13.80 0.47
N ARG A 219 -27.10 15.08 0.79
CA ARG A 219 -27.31 15.57 2.16
C ARG A 219 -28.68 16.22 2.32
N GLU A 220 -29.26 16.05 3.51
CA GLU A 220 -30.47 16.73 3.96
C GLU A 220 -30.19 17.32 5.35
N ASN A 221 -30.34 18.65 5.52
CA ASN A 221 -30.03 19.35 6.78
C ASN A 221 -28.63 18.99 7.33
N ASN A 222 -27.61 19.02 6.48
CA ASN A 222 -26.21 18.65 6.76
C ASN A 222 -25.96 17.18 7.15
N THR A 223 -27.00 16.34 7.22
CA THR A 223 -26.86 14.89 7.46
C THR A 223 -26.82 14.15 6.14
N VAL A 224 -26.00 13.11 6.04
CA VAL A 224 -25.98 12.22 4.87
C VAL A 224 -27.29 11.45 4.77
N LYS A 225 -27.95 11.55 3.62
CA LYS A 225 -29.24 10.89 3.38
C LYS A 225 -29.10 9.61 2.57
N ASP A 226 -28.36 9.68 1.47
CA ASP A 226 -28.07 8.56 0.57
C ASP A 226 -26.86 8.90 -0.32
N ILE A 227 -26.55 7.98 -1.23
CA ILE A 227 -25.51 8.16 -2.25
C ILE A 227 -26.08 7.85 -3.64
N SER A 228 -25.51 8.49 -4.66
CA SER A 228 -25.88 8.25 -6.07
C SER A 228 -24.65 7.99 -6.92
N LEU A 229 -24.64 6.88 -7.67
CA LEU A 229 -23.52 6.53 -8.54
C LEU A 229 -23.31 7.61 -9.60
N ILE A 230 -22.08 8.14 -9.70
CA ILE A 230 -21.65 9.09 -10.73
C ILE A 230 -21.06 8.34 -11.91
N GLN A 231 -20.06 7.48 -11.65
CA GLN A 231 -19.35 6.75 -12.70
C GLN A 231 -18.66 5.48 -12.19
N SER A 232 -18.35 4.59 -13.14
CA SER A 232 -17.53 3.40 -12.95
C SER A 232 -16.27 3.52 -13.81
N ILE A 233 -15.12 3.18 -13.22
CA ILE A 233 -13.82 3.15 -13.86
C ILE A 233 -13.25 1.72 -13.76
N PRO A 234 -12.73 1.15 -14.86
CA PRO A 234 -12.60 1.74 -16.19
C PRO A 234 -13.95 1.85 -16.91
N LYS A 235 -14.01 2.74 -17.92
CA LYS A 235 -15.20 2.94 -18.76
C LYS A 235 -15.36 1.84 -19.83
N ASP A 236 -14.27 1.15 -20.15
CA ASP A 236 -14.26 0.01 -21.05
C ASP A 236 -14.32 -1.30 -20.25
N ASN A 237 -14.81 -2.37 -20.90
CA ASN A 237 -14.93 -3.69 -20.27
C ASN A 237 -13.70 -4.59 -20.48
N THR A 238 -12.61 -4.05 -21.03
CA THR A 238 -11.39 -4.80 -21.38
C THR A 238 -10.27 -4.58 -20.38
N THR A 239 -10.24 -3.41 -19.76
CA THR A 239 -9.38 -3.07 -18.65
C THR A 239 -10.00 -3.62 -17.39
N LEU A 240 -9.23 -4.41 -16.64
CA LEU A 240 -9.59 -4.85 -15.30
C LEU A 240 -8.46 -4.44 -14.36
N PHE A 241 -8.83 -4.00 -13.17
CA PHE A 241 -7.88 -3.81 -12.08
C PHE A 241 -7.80 -5.11 -11.27
N SER A 242 -6.61 -5.68 -11.16
CA SER A 242 -6.37 -6.93 -10.45
C SER A 242 -6.44 -6.70 -8.94
N THR A 243 -7.66 -6.81 -8.39
CA THR A 243 -7.94 -6.62 -6.95
C THR A 243 -7.50 -5.23 -6.48
N PRO A 244 -8.18 -4.14 -6.92
CA PRO A 244 -7.85 -2.79 -6.51
C PRO A 244 -8.17 -2.63 -5.03
N THR A 245 -7.17 -2.32 -4.21
CA THR A 245 -7.32 -2.32 -2.75
C THR A 245 -7.39 -0.93 -2.16
N ASP A 246 -6.67 0.04 -2.73
CA ASP A 246 -6.74 1.43 -2.33
C ASP A 246 -6.57 2.37 -3.49
N LEU A 247 -6.93 3.63 -3.27
CA LEU A 247 -6.83 4.66 -4.28
C LEU A 247 -6.57 6.06 -3.74
N LEU A 248 -6.03 6.90 -4.60
CA LEU A 248 -5.95 8.34 -4.45
C LEU A 248 -6.29 9.00 -5.79
N LEU A 249 -6.88 10.19 -5.74
CA LEU A 249 -7.06 11.03 -6.91
C LEU A 249 -6.11 12.22 -6.85
N ASN A 250 -5.36 12.45 -7.93
CA ASN A 250 -4.47 13.58 -8.06
C ASN A 250 -4.46 14.11 -9.50
N ASN A 251 -4.79 15.39 -9.69
CA ASN A 251 -4.77 16.06 -11.00
C ASN A 251 -5.46 15.26 -12.12
N ASN A 252 -6.66 14.73 -11.84
CA ASN A 252 -7.45 13.91 -12.78
C ASN A 252 -6.85 12.52 -13.11
N ILE A 253 -5.83 12.10 -12.37
CA ILE A 253 -5.24 10.75 -12.43
C ILE A 253 -5.61 9.99 -11.16
N LEU A 254 -6.28 8.86 -11.31
CA LEU A 254 -6.46 7.89 -10.23
C LEU A 254 -5.18 7.08 -10.08
N TRP A 255 -4.63 7.04 -8.87
CA TRP A 255 -3.56 6.15 -8.48
C TRP A 255 -4.13 5.05 -7.60
N LEU A 256 -3.79 3.79 -7.88
CA LEU A 256 -4.35 2.65 -7.17
C LEU A 256 -3.32 1.53 -7.00
N THR A 257 -3.51 0.74 -5.97
CA THR A 257 -2.75 -0.48 -5.68
C THR A 257 -3.52 -1.71 -6.15
N GLU A 258 -2.86 -2.59 -6.90
CA GLU A 258 -3.42 -3.86 -7.39
C GLU A 258 -2.82 -5.04 -6.59
N HIS A 259 -3.59 -5.56 -5.63
CA HIS A 259 -3.04 -6.46 -4.61
C HIS A 259 -2.70 -7.85 -5.11
N GLU A 260 -3.14 -8.28 -6.29
CA GLU A 260 -2.72 -9.55 -6.90
C GLU A 260 -1.48 -9.41 -7.80
N THR A 261 -0.85 -8.24 -7.80
CA THR A 261 0.24 -7.90 -8.73
C THR A 261 1.45 -7.33 -8.00
N SER A 262 2.42 -6.89 -8.77
CA SER A 262 3.56 -6.09 -8.34
C SER A 262 3.46 -4.65 -8.85
N PHE A 263 2.25 -4.09 -8.95
CA PHE A 263 2.03 -2.79 -9.60
C PHE A 263 1.48 -1.71 -8.68
N LEU A 264 2.06 -0.51 -8.82
CA LEU A 264 1.35 0.75 -8.64
C LEU A 264 0.73 1.13 -9.98
N THR A 265 -0.54 1.49 -10.01
CA THR A 265 -1.27 1.74 -11.26
C THR A 265 -1.85 3.14 -11.30
N SER A 266 -1.70 3.80 -12.45
CA SER A 266 -2.35 5.08 -12.73
C SER A 266 -3.38 4.93 -13.83
N TYR A 267 -4.54 5.58 -13.68
CA TYR A 267 -5.60 5.69 -14.67
C TYR A 267 -5.91 7.16 -14.93
N ASP A 268 -5.75 7.61 -16.16
CA ASP A 268 -6.09 8.97 -16.59
C ASP A 268 -7.60 9.08 -16.86
N LEU A 269 -8.32 9.85 -16.05
CA LEU A 269 -9.77 10.00 -16.19
C LEU A 269 -10.19 10.73 -17.48
N GLY A 270 -9.30 11.50 -18.10
CA GLY A 270 -9.57 12.30 -19.29
C GLY A 270 -9.54 11.48 -20.58
N ASN A 271 -8.65 10.50 -20.69
CA ASN A 271 -8.48 9.68 -21.89
C ASN A 271 -8.60 8.17 -21.65
N GLY A 272 -8.76 7.73 -20.40
CA GLY A 272 -8.90 6.33 -20.02
C GLY A 272 -7.61 5.51 -20.07
N LYS A 273 -6.44 6.16 -20.24
CA LYS A 273 -5.16 5.47 -20.35
C LYS A 273 -4.73 4.90 -19.00
N VAL A 274 -4.42 3.61 -19.01
CA VAL A 274 -3.83 2.89 -17.87
C VAL A 274 -2.32 2.84 -18.05
N MET A 275 -1.57 3.13 -16.99
CA MET A 275 -0.14 2.84 -16.88
C MET A 275 0.10 2.05 -15.60
N ARG A 276 0.88 0.99 -15.69
CA ARG A 276 1.28 0.17 -14.54
C ARG A 276 2.77 0.35 -14.32
N TYR A 277 3.16 0.61 -13.08
CA TYR A 277 4.53 0.82 -12.65
C TYR A 277 4.95 -0.39 -11.80
N PRO A 278 5.80 -1.29 -12.32
CA PRO A 278 6.27 -2.44 -11.56
C PRO A 278 7.15 -2.00 -10.40
N THR A 279 6.96 -2.63 -9.24
CA THR A 279 7.94 -2.60 -8.15
C THR A 279 9.25 -3.27 -8.60
N SER A 280 10.30 -3.12 -7.81
CA SER A 280 11.53 -3.88 -8.02
C SER A 280 11.26 -5.37 -7.88
N GLN A 281 11.99 -6.20 -8.65
CA GLN A 281 11.89 -7.64 -8.47
C GLN A 281 12.24 -8.01 -7.03
N ASN A 282 11.49 -8.96 -6.47
CA ASN A 282 11.69 -9.44 -5.11
C ASN A 282 12.02 -10.93 -5.14
N GLY A 283 12.86 -11.38 -4.19
CA GLY A 283 13.28 -12.78 -4.09
C GLY A 283 12.44 -13.62 -3.13
N PHE A 284 11.39 -13.05 -2.54
CA PHE A 284 10.62 -13.67 -1.46
C PHE A 284 9.37 -14.38 -1.98
N HIS A 285 8.58 -13.67 -2.79
CA HIS A 285 7.32 -14.15 -3.35
C HIS A 285 7.18 -13.74 -4.81
N THR A 286 6.34 -14.46 -5.55
CA THR A 286 6.08 -14.21 -6.98
C THR A 286 5.57 -12.80 -7.26
N THR A 287 4.85 -12.18 -6.32
CA THR A 287 4.32 -10.81 -6.41
C THR A 287 4.64 -10.05 -5.12
N THR A 288 4.71 -8.72 -5.22
CA THR A 288 4.94 -7.85 -4.05
C THR A 288 3.65 -7.43 -3.32
N LEU A 289 2.49 -7.68 -3.94
CA LEU A 289 1.15 -7.36 -3.44
C LEU A 289 1.04 -5.93 -2.85
N PRO A 290 1.18 -4.85 -3.64
CA PRO A 290 0.90 -3.50 -3.16
C PRO A 290 -0.51 -3.42 -2.56
N PHE A 291 -0.64 -2.89 -1.33
CA PHE A 291 -1.92 -2.94 -0.61
C PHE A 291 -2.54 -1.57 -0.33
N TRP A 292 -2.00 -0.79 0.61
CA TRP A 292 -2.50 0.57 0.86
C TRP A 292 -1.68 1.61 0.12
N ILE A 293 -2.33 2.74 -0.15
CA ILE A 293 -1.70 3.92 -0.73
C ILE A 293 -2.03 5.17 0.10
N ARG A 294 -1.04 6.03 0.31
CA ARG A 294 -1.18 7.27 1.08
C ARG A 294 -0.54 8.42 0.33
N GLY A 295 -1.26 9.54 0.23
CA GLY A 295 -0.67 10.78 -0.26
C GLY A 295 0.26 11.35 0.81
N ALA A 296 1.29 12.08 0.39
CA ALA A 296 2.04 12.95 1.28
C ALA A 296 1.42 14.35 1.30
N GLN A 297 1.97 15.25 2.13
CA GLN A 297 1.59 16.66 2.11
C GLN A 297 1.98 17.32 0.78
N ASP A 298 3.19 17.04 0.28
CA ASP A 298 3.52 17.32 -1.12
C ASP A 298 2.62 16.47 -2.04
N PRO A 299 1.73 17.11 -2.84
CA PRO A 299 0.86 16.39 -3.75
C PRO A 299 1.63 15.67 -4.88
N LYS A 300 2.95 15.84 -5.01
CA LYS A 300 3.77 15.10 -5.97
C LYS A 300 4.27 13.77 -5.42
N VAL A 301 3.99 13.45 -4.16
CA VAL A 301 4.52 12.25 -3.52
C VAL A 301 3.37 11.38 -3.03
N LEU A 302 3.51 10.08 -3.26
CA LEU A 302 2.67 9.07 -2.62
C LEU A 302 3.54 7.95 -2.06
N TRP A 303 2.96 7.22 -1.12
CA TRP A 303 3.53 6.06 -0.47
C TRP A 303 2.63 4.87 -0.63
N PHE A 304 3.21 3.68 -0.73
CA PHE A 304 2.48 2.41 -0.68
C PHE A 304 3.33 1.32 -0.04
N ASN A 305 2.68 0.31 0.53
CA ASN A 305 3.37 -0.83 1.15
C ASN A 305 3.37 -2.01 0.20
N GLU A 306 4.47 -2.75 0.17
CA GLU A 306 4.57 -4.02 -0.53
C GLU A 306 4.38 -5.15 0.47
N HIS A 307 3.13 -5.64 0.58
CA HIS A 307 2.74 -6.64 1.58
C HIS A 307 3.64 -7.89 1.52
N GLN A 308 4.01 -8.33 0.31
CA GLN A 308 4.91 -9.47 0.09
C GLN A 308 6.28 -9.08 -0.49
N GLY A 309 6.58 -7.79 -0.65
CA GLY A 309 7.89 -7.32 -1.09
C GLY A 309 8.88 -7.05 0.05
N ASN A 310 8.38 -6.94 1.29
CA ASN A 310 9.14 -6.50 2.47
C ASN A 310 9.74 -5.09 2.30
N LYS A 311 9.04 -4.22 1.58
CA LYS A 311 9.47 -2.84 1.32
C LYS A 311 8.32 -1.85 1.46
N ILE A 312 8.69 -0.60 1.64
CA ILE A 312 7.80 0.56 1.53
C ILE A 312 8.21 1.36 0.29
N GLY A 313 7.27 1.56 -0.63
CA GLY A 313 7.47 2.36 -1.83
C GLY A 313 7.10 3.83 -1.61
N ARG A 314 7.98 4.73 -2.06
CA ARG A 314 7.76 6.17 -2.22
C ARG A 314 7.81 6.51 -3.69
N PHE A 315 6.72 7.01 -4.26
CA PHE A 315 6.65 7.35 -5.66
C PHE A 315 6.60 8.87 -5.85
N ASP A 316 7.55 9.40 -6.62
CA ASP A 316 7.58 10.78 -7.08
C ASP A 316 6.85 10.90 -8.42
N LEU A 317 5.71 11.59 -8.39
CA LEU A 317 4.81 11.79 -9.51
C LEU A 317 5.36 12.75 -10.56
N SER A 318 6.30 13.62 -10.19
CA SER A 318 6.85 14.64 -11.10
C SER A 318 7.81 14.05 -12.12
N ASN A 319 8.61 13.08 -11.69
CA ASN A 319 9.67 12.46 -12.49
C ASN A 319 9.49 10.94 -12.66
N LYS A 320 8.40 10.38 -12.12
CA LYS A 320 8.08 8.94 -12.12
C LYS A 320 9.25 8.12 -11.57
N THR A 321 9.70 8.45 -10.38
CA THR A 321 10.74 7.68 -9.68
C THR A 321 10.12 6.94 -8.52
N LEU A 322 10.32 5.63 -8.49
CA LEU A 322 10.00 4.81 -7.33
C LEU A 322 11.26 4.66 -6.47
N THR A 323 11.14 4.94 -5.18
CA THR A 323 12.15 4.65 -4.16
C THR A 323 11.56 3.62 -3.21
N GLU A 324 12.16 2.44 -3.11
CA GLU A 324 11.70 1.36 -2.24
C GLU A 324 12.67 1.19 -1.09
N TYR A 325 12.16 1.29 0.14
CA TYR A 325 12.94 1.11 1.37
C TYR A 325 12.77 -0.30 1.89
N SER A 326 13.86 -1.05 1.95
CA SER A 326 13.87 -2.41 2.50
C SER A 326 13.62 -2.37 4.01
N ILE A 327 12.66 -3.17 4.47
CA ILE A 327 12.38 -3.32 5.90
C ILE A 327 13.45 -4.27 6.48
N PRO A 328 14.22 -3.86 7.52
CA PRO A 328 15.32 -4.68 8.07
C PRO A 328 14.85 -5.99 8.68
N SER A 329 13.69 -5.96 9.33
CA SER A 329 13.11 -7.14 9.93
C SER A 329 12.79 -8.22 8.90
N LEU A 330 13.02 -9.47 9.32
CA LEU A 330 12.61 -10.67 8.61
C LEU A 330 12.09 -11.72 9.60
N PRO A 331 11.01 -12.40 9.21
CA PRO A 331 10.56 -13.70 9.71
C PRO A 331 11.64 -14.58 10.35
N LYS A 332 11.47 -15.09 11.57
CA LYS A 332 12.33 -16.20 12.05
C LYS A 332 12.01 -17.54 11.36
N ASP A 333 10.84 -17.64 10.75
CA ASP A 333 10.21 -18.83 10.18
C ASP A 333 9.99 -18.74 8.66
N GLY A 334 10.60 -17.74 8.00
CA GLY A 334 10.59 -17.60 6.54
C GLY A 334 9.40 -16.83 5.95
N TYR A 335 8.48 -16.32 6.77
CA TYR A 335 7.48 -15.35 6.31
C TYR A 335 8.10 -13.94 6.23
N LEU A 336 7.40 -12.96 5.65
CA LEU A 336 7.82 -11.56 5.63
C LEU A 336 7.20 -10.76 6.77
N THR A 337 7.71 -9.55 7.04
CA THR A 337 7.17 -8.65 8.09
C THR A 337 5.71 -8.30 7.88
N TYR A 338 5.25 -8.39 6.63
CA TYR A 338 3.92 -7.99 6.18
C TYR A 338 3.66 -6.54 6.62
N PRO A 339 4.27 -5.54 5.95
CA PRO A 339 3.92 -4.16 6.21
C PRO A 339 2.44 -4.00 5.87
N LEU A 340 1.61 -3.70 6.88
CA LEU A 340 0.17 -3.77 6.72
C LEU A 340 -0.44 -2.41 6.50
N ASN A 341 -0.33 -1.47 7.44
CA ASN A 341 -0.88 -0.11 7.32
C ASN A 341 0.21 0.97 7.27
N LEU A 342 -0.17 2.13 6.75
CA LEU A 342 0.66 3.31 6.52
C LEU A 342 -0.02 4.57 7.08
N SER A 343 0.77 5.42 7.73
CA SER A 343 0.37 6.77 8.12
C SER A 343 1.51 7.75 7.85
N GLN A 344 1.20 8.79 7.09
CA GLN A 344 2.08 9.95 6.93
C GLN A 344 2.17 10.68 8.27
N ASP A 345 3.36 11.15 8.63
CA ASP A 345 3.52 12.04 9.78
C ASP A 345 2.91 13.43 9.45
N PRO A 346 2.01 13.95 10.29
CA PRO A 346 1.35 15.24 10.03
C PRO A 346 2.27 16.44 10.23
N HIS A 347 3.43 16.27 10.86
CA HIS A 347 4.40 17.34 11.11
C HIS A 347 5.61 17.28 10.18
N ASP A 348 5.82 16.16 9.47
CA ASP A 348 6.94 15.98 8.57
C ASP A 348 6.58 15.10 7.36
N GLU A 349 6.47 15.71 6.18
CA GLU A 349 6.10 15.02 4.94
C GLU A 349 7.10 13.93 4.50
N LYS A 350 8.32 13.92 5.05
CA LYS A 350 9.34 12.92 4.70
C LYS A 350 9.33 11.72 5.64
N ILE A 351 8.54 11.74 6.70
CA ILE A 351 8.43 10.63 7.65
C ILE A 351 7.14 9.85 7.40
N LEU A 352 7.29 8.55 7.13
CA LEU A 352 6.16 7.63 7.00
C LEU A 352 6.26 6.55 8.07
N TRP A 353 5.15 6.29 8.74
CA TRP A 353 5.02 5.21 9.71
C TRP A 353 4.27 4.01 9.12
N PHE A 354 4.66 2.82 9.53
CA PHE A 354 4.03 1.57 9.08
C PHE A 354 4.03 0.50 10.18
N SER A 355 3.06 -0.41 10.12
CA SER A 355 2.97 -1.55 11.04
C SER A 355 3.66 -2.78 10.47
N GLU A 356 4.39 -3.53 11.28
CA GLU A 356 4.97 -4.83 10.91
C GLU A 356 4.28 -5.97 11.68
N TRP A 357 3.40 -6.70 10.98
CA TRP A 357 2.51 -7.67 11.61
C TRP A 357 3.25 -8.89 12.19
N ASN A 358 4.16 -9.50 11.45
CA ASN A 358 4.80 -10.77 11.89
C ASN A 358 6.00 -10.57 12.83
N THR A 359 6.40 -9.33 13.10
CA THR A 359 7.62 -9.02 13.86
C THR A 359 7.36 -8.20 15.11
N ASP A 360 6.07 -8.01 15.47
CA ASP A 360 5.63 -7.29 16.66
C ASP A 360 6.26 -5.88 16.74
N LYS A 361 6.26 -5.16 15.60
CA LYS A 361 6.97 -3.88 15.47
C LYS A 361 6.16 -2.82 14.73
N VAL A 362 6.53 -1.58 14.96
CA VAL A 362 6.13 -0.43 14.15
C VAL A 362 7.40 0.16 13.53
N GLY A 363 7.39 0.32 12.21
CA GLY A 363 8.49 0.92 11.47
C GLY A 363 8.24 2.39 11.13
N MET A 364 9.32 3.12 10.93
CA MET A 364 9.36 4.52 10.54
C MET A 364 10.40 4.69 9.43
N ILE A 365 9.96 5.17 8.27
CA ILE A 365 10.85 5.62 7.21
C ILE A 365 11.38 7.01 7.53
N ASN A 366 12.70 7.16 7.52
CA ASN A 366 13.39 8.43 7.61
C ASN A 366 13.70 8.98 6.21
N GLY A 367 12.78 9.73 5.62
CA GLY A 367 12.99 10.34 4.30
C GLY A 367 13.96 11.53 4.26
N HIS A 368 14.55 11.92 5.40
CA HIS A 368 15.66 12.90 5.42
C HIS A 368 17.02 12.26 5.16
N ALA A 369 17.13 10.93 5.33
CA ALA A 369 18.34 10.22 4.98
C ALA A 369 18.63 10.40 3.49
N VAL A 370 19.83 10.91 3.18
CA VAL A 370 20.26 11.14 1.81
C VAL A 370 20.44 9.79 1.13
N ILE A 371 19.80 9.60 -0.02
CA ILE A 371 20.08 8.45 -0.89
C ILE A 371 21.18 8.87 -1.87
N PRO A 372 22.39 8.34 -1.72
CA PRO A 372 23.60 8.93 -2.28
C PRO A 372 23.88 8.43 -3.72
N PHE A 373 22.84 8.06 -4.46
CA PHE A 373 22.93 7.67 -5.85
C PHE A 373 21.68 8.06 -6.63
N GLU A 374 21.84 8.23 -7.94
CA GLU A 374 20.76 8.56 -8.89
C GLU A 374 20.90 7.76 -10.18
N ILE A 375 19.77 7.55 -10.86
CA ILE A 375 19.72 6.91 -12.17
C ILE A 375 19.20 7.94 -13.17
N ASN A 376 19.98 8.23 -14.20
CA ASN A 376 19.55 9.07 -15.31
C ASN A 376 19.46 8.22 -16.59
N LEU A 377 18.30 8.31 -17.24
CA LEU A 377 18.07 7.68 -18.54
C LEU A 377 18.32 8.72 -19.63
N ASN A 378 19.01 8.35 -20.70
CA ASN A 378 19.16 9.23 -21.87
C ASN A 378 17.82 9.45 -22.62
N THR A 379 16.85 8.55 -22.43
CA THR A 379 15.50 8.65 -22.99
C THR A 379 14.45 8.13 -22.00
N PRO A 380 13.28 8.77 -21.88
CA PRO A 380 12.18 8.27 -21.06
C PRO A 380 11.31 7.23 -21.79
N LYS A 381 11.53 7.01 -23.09
CA LYS A 381 10.72 6.09 -23.89
C LYS A 381 11.49 5.42 -25.02
N ILE A 382 11.06 4.22 -25.40
CA ILE A 382 11.51 3.54 -26.62
C ILE A 382 10.34 2.87 -27.36
N THR A 383 10.49 2.73 -28.67
CA THR A 383 9.58 1.95 -29.51
C THR A 383 10.36 0.82 -30.17
N LEU A 384 9.94 -0.42 -29.94
CA LEU A 384 10.50 -1.62 -30.56
C LEU A 384 9.59 -2.06 -31.70
N GLY A 385 10.17 -2.20 -32.89
CA GLY A 385 9.53 -2.89 -34.01
C GLY A 385 9.98 -4.35 -34.05
N HIS A 386 9.29 -5.17 -34.86
CA HIS A 386 9.64 -6.57 -35.05
C HIS A 386 11.13 -6.78 -35.42
N GLY A 387 11.82 -7.65 -34.70
CA GLY A 387 13.23 -8.00 -34.93
C GLY A 387 14.23 -6.95 -34.45
N LYS A 388 13.79 -5.92 -33.71
CA LYS A 388 14.65 -4.79 -33.33
C LYS A 388 14.95 -4.81 -31.83
N THR A 389 16.24 -4.71 -31.53
CA THR A 389 16.75 -4.43 -30.17
C THR A 389 16.84 -2.93 -29.95
N GLY A 390 16.29 -2.47 -28.82
CA GLY A 390 16.46 -1.11 -28.32
C GLY A 390 17.72 -0.97 -27.48
N ILE A 391 18.31 0.23 -27.49
CA ILE A 391 19.47 0.59 -26.70
C ILE A 391 19.11 1.82 -25.87
N VAL A 392 19.34 1.73 -24.56
CA VAL A 392 19.17 2.85 -23.61
C VAL A 392 20.47 3.00 -22.84
N ASP A 393 21.02 4.21 -22.79
CA ASP A 393 22.20 4.49 -21.98
C ASP A 393 21.78 5.09 -20.64
N LEU A 394 22.40 4.58 -19.60
CA LEU A 394 22.18 4.93 -18.21
C LEU A 394 23.43 5.62 -17.68
N GLU A 395 23.24 6.75 -17.01
CA GLU A 395 24.24 7.31 -16.11
C GLU A 395 23.79 6.97 -14.69
N ILE A 396 24.59 6.18 -13.99
CA ILE A 396 24.43 5.94 -12.55
C ILE A 396 25.35 6.90 -11.84
N LYS A 397 24.77 7.90 -11.17
CA LYS A 397 25.55 8.83 -10.36
C LYS A 397 25.84 8.21 -9.00
N GLY A 398 27.11 8.10 -8.67
CA GLY A 398 27.58 7.67 -7.36
C GLY A 398 27.90 8.86 -6.47
N ASP A 399 28.32 8.59 -5.24
CA ASP A 399 28.81 9.60 -4.32
C ASP A 399 30.21 9.18 -3.84
N ALA A 400 31.20 10.04 -4.07
CA ALA A 400 32.60 9.81 -3.75
C ALA A 400 32.88 9.52 -2.27
N HIS A 401 31.93 9.84 -1.38
CA HIS A 401 32.01 9.55 0.05
C HIS A 401 31.50 8.15 0.41
N LEU A 402 30.88 7.42 -0.52
CA LEU A 402 30.46 6.04 -0.32
C LEU A 402 31.58 5.06 -0.65
N SER A 403 31.51 3.91 0.00
CA SER A 403 32.22 2.70 -0.41
C SER A 403 31.19 1.60 -0.65
N GLY A 404 31.28 0.87 -1.75
CA GLY A 404 30.41 -0.27 -2.00
C GLY A 404 30.04 -0.46 -3.46
N GLN A 405 29.05 -1.32 -3.68
CA GLN A 405 28.53 -1.66 -4.99
C GLN A 405 27.06 -1.29 -5.08
N LEU A 406 26.64 -0.81 -6.24
CA LEU A 406 25.23 -0.70 -6.59
C LEU A 406 24.87 -1.84 -7.54
N TYR A 407 23.77 -2.52 -7.23
CA TYR A 407 23.24 -3.64 -8.01
C TYR A 407 22.15 -3.13 -8.94
N LEU A 408 22.31 -3.39 -10.25
CA LEU A 408 21.35 -2.99 -11.26
C LEU A 408 20.39 -4.14 -11.58
N ASN A 409 19.11 -3.83 -11.70
CA ASN A 409 18.09 -4.80 -12.08
C ASN A 409 16.98 -4.15 -12.93
N ALA A 410 16.17 -4.96 -13.59
CA ALA A 410 15.03 -4.51 -14.37
C ALA A 410 13.74 -5.25 -13.99
N SER A 411 12.63 -4.54 -13.94
CA SER A 411 11.28 -5.08 -13.82
C SER A 411 10.40 -4.62 -14.98
N SER A 412 9.27 -5.28 -15.22
CA SER A 412 8.38 -4.89 -16.33
C SER A 412 6.91 -5.01 -15.98
N SER A 413 6.07 -4.23 -16.67
CA SER A 413 4.62 -4.36 -16.59
C SER A 413 4.03 -5.43 -17.51
N ILE A 414 4.86 -6.29 -18.11
CA ILE A 414 4.40 -7.32 -19.07
C ILE A 414 3.68 -8.45 -18.35
N THR A 415 4.17 -8.83 -17.18
CA THR A 415 3.55 -9.85 -16.33
C THR A 415 3.14 -9.23 -15.00
N PRO A 416 2.04 -9.67 -14.37
CA PRO A 416 1.61 -9.21 -13.04
C PRO A 416 2.66 -9.35 -11.94
N THR A 417 3.67 -10.19 -12.15
CA THR A 417 4.75 -10.53 -11.21
C THR A 417 5.88 -9.49 -11.17
N ALA A 418 5.84 -8.48 -12.05
CA ALA A 418 6.94 -7.56 -12.33
C ALA A 418 8.19 -8.20 -12.97
N GLU A 419 8.13 -9.49 -13.31
CA GLU A 419 9.15 -10.17 -14.10
C GLU A 419 9.18 -9.62 -15.54
N LEU A 420 10.25 -9.95 -16.28
CA LEU A 420 10.39 -9.54 -17.67
C LEU A 420 9.50 -10.36 -18.63
N GLY A 421 9.00 -11.53 -18.19
CA GLY A 421 8.27 -12.45 -19.06
C GLY A 421 9.11 -12.83 -20.28
N ASN A 422 8.60 -12.51 -21.47
CA ASN A 422 9.30 -12.73 -22.74
C ASN A 422 10.21 -11.57 -23.17
N LEU A 423 10.27 -10.48 -22.40
CA LEU A 423 11.23 -9.39 -22.62
C LEU A 423 12.62 -9.83 -22.19
N THR A 424 13.61 -9.52 -23.01
CA THR A 424 15.01 -9.66 -22.63
C THR A 424 15.58 -8.28 -22.35
N VAL A 425 16.10 -8.10 -21.13
CA VAL A 425 16.81 -6.88 -20.72
C VAL A 425 18.22 -7.29 -20.28
N LYS A 426 19.25 -6.68 -20.88
CA LYS A 426 20.65 -6.98 -20.57
C LYS A 426 21.43 -5.71 -20.31
N PHE A 427 22.02 -5.62 -19.13
CA PHE A 427 22.96 -4.56 -18.78
C PHE A 427 24.36 -4.94 -19.26
N SER A 428 25.11 -3.95 -19.77
CA SER A 428 26.55 -4.10 -20.04
C SER A 428 27.35 -4.39 -18.77
N SER A 429 26.88 -3.91 -17.61
CA SER A 429 27.31 -4.34 -16.29
C SER A 429 26.10 -4.36 -15.34
N GLY A 430 25.91 -5.46 -14.61
CA GLY A 430 24.86 -5.57 -13.58
C GLY A 430 25.26 -5.01 -12.21
N ILE A 431 26.52 -4.61 -12.06
CA ILE A 431 27.06 -4.06 -10.81
C ILE A 431 27.95 -2.86 -11.16
N VAL A 432 27.80 -1.77 -10.42
CA VAL A 432 28.64 -0.58 -10.57
C VAL A 432 29.20 -0.15 -9.21
N ASP A 433 30.27 0.64 -9.25
CA ASP A 433 30.92 1.18 -8.06
C ASP A 433 30.10 2.36 -7.52
N ALA A 434 29.72 2.31 -6.25
CA ALA A 434 28.90 3.36 -5.64
C ALA A 434 29.66 4.69 -5.45
N SER A 435 30.99 4.66 -5.50
CA SER A 435 31.85 5.83 -5.23
C SER A 435 32.06 6.77 -6.43
N ARG A 436 31.54 6.42 -7.61
CA ARG A 436 31.77 7.18 -8.83
C ARG A 436 30.66 7.03 -9.85
N ASP A 437 30.57 8.01 -10.73
CA ASP A 437 29.66 7.95 -11.86
C ASP A 437 30.05 6.80 -12.81
N SER A 438 29.04 6.08 -13.27
CA SER A 438 29.21 4.92 -14.15
C SER A 438 28.23 4.99 -15.31
N MET A 439 28.74 4.75 -16.53
CA MET A 439 27.90 4.63 -17.73
C MET A 439 27.58 3.16 -17.97
N VAL A 440 26.30 2.83 -18.13
CA VAL A 440 25.83 1.47 -18.39
C VAL A 440 24.87 1.49 -19.57
N THR A 441 25.18 0.73 -20.61
CA THR A 441 24.25 0.49 -21.72
C THR A 441 23.31 -0.66 -21.37
N LEU A 442 22.03 -0.47 -21.67
CA LEU A 442 20.93 -1.41 -21.53
C LEU A 442 20.43 -1.84 -22.92
N LEU A 443 20.47 -3.14 -23.20
CA LEU A 443 19.89 -3.75 -24.40
C LEU A 443 18.52 -4.32 -24.07
N ILE A 444 17.51 -3.98 -24.88
CA ILE A 444 16.12 -4.40 -24.67
C ILE A 444 15.60 -5.07 -25.95
N ASP A 445 15.18 -6.32 -25.86
CA ASP A 445 14.62 -7.11 -26.96
C ASP A 445 13.21 -7.59 -26.60
N GLY A 446 12.26 -7.25 -27.47
CA GLY A 446 10.84 -7.51 -27.30
C GLY A 446 10.21 -8.38 -28.39
N ASP A 447 11.00 -9.12 -29.16
CA ASP A 447 10.52 -9.89 -30.32
C ASP A 447 9.43 -10.92 -30.00
N LYS A 448 9.38 -11.41 -28.75
CA LYS A 448 8.43 -12.43 -28.27
C LYS A 448 7.28 -11.87 -27.43
N ILE A 449 7.09 -10.56 -27.45
CA ILE A 449 6.06 -9.85 -26.68
C ILE A 449 4.91 -9.46 -27.61
N SER A 450 3.68 -9.43 -27.11
CA SER A 450 2.55 -8.90 -27.86
C SER A 450 2.67 -7.39 -28.06
N SER A 451 2.19 -6.87 -29.20
CA SER A 451 2.09 -5.43 -29.43
C SER A 451 1.31 -4.75 -28.32
N GLY A 452 1.82 -3.63 -27.82
CA GLY A 452 1.23 -2.96 -26.66
C GLY A 452 2.13 -1.87 -26.10
N ASN A 453 1.64 -1.23 -25.03
CA ASN A 453 2.40 -0.26 -24.25
C ASN A 453 2.66 -0.86 -22.87
N TYR A 454 3.91 -0.82 -22.44
CA TYR A 454 4.40 -1.36 -21.19
C TYR A 454 5.31 -0.33 -20.52
N THR A 455 5.67 -0.58 -19.27
CA THR A 455 6.76 0.12 -18.59
C THR A 455 7.86 -0.87 -18.25
N VAL A 456 9.10 -0.40 -18.29
CA VAL A 456 10.28 -1.12 -17.78
C VAL A 456 10.84 -0.31 -16.64
N GLY A 457 10.87 -0.87 -15.43
CA GLY A 457 11.53 -0.29 -14.27
C GLY A 457 13.01 -0.60 -14.34
N ILE A 458 13.86 0.41 -14.39
CA ILE A 458 15.33 0.29 -14.36
C ILE A 458 15.78 0.72 -12.97
N SER A 459 16.37 -0.22 -12.23
CA SER A 459 16.62 -0.06 -10.81
C SER A 459 18.10 -0.15 -10.45
N ALA A 460 18.49 0.57 -9.41
CA ALA A 460 19.79 0.50 -8.73
C ALA A 460 19.54 0.39 -7.22
N SER A 461 20.29 -0.49 -6.56
CA SER A 461 20.12 -0.75 -5.12
C SER A 461 21.45 -0.86 -4.39
N ASP A 462 21.51 -0.30 -3.19
CA ASP A 462 22.60 -0.52 -2.22
C ASP A 462 22.31 -1.69 -1.25
N GLY A 463 21.18 -2.38 -1.42
CA GLY A 463 20.66 -3.45 -0.54
C GLY A 463 19.66 -2.97 0.51
N HIS A 464 19.69 -1.69 0.89
CA HIS A 464 18.78 -1.09 1.86
C HIS A 464 17.71 -0.21 1.22
N VAL A 465 18.06 0.46 0.12
CA VAL A 465 17.15 1.27 -0.68
C VAL A 465 17.35 0.95 -2.16
N THR A 466 16.25 0.95 -2.90
CA THR A 466 16.25 0.76 -4.35
C THR A 466 15.61 1.98 -4.99
N LYS A 467 16.30 2.60 -5.96
CA LYS A 467 15.68 3.61 -6.83
C LYS A 467 15.37 2.98 -8.17
N THR A 468 14.19 3.27 -8.70
CA THR A 468 13.70 2.75 -9.98
C THR A 468 13.19 3.92 -10.83
N LYS A 469 13.74 4.05 -12.05
CA LYS A 469 13.25 4.95 -13.09
C LYS A 469 12.45 4.15 -14.12
N PHE A 470 11.35 4.70 -14.58
CA PHE A 470 10.49 4.01 -15.56
C PHE A 470 10.74 4.49 -16.98
N LEU A 471 10.96 3.52 -17.87
CA LEU A 471 11.02 3.68 -19.30
C LEU A 471 9.67 3.26 -19.92
N ASP A 472 9.04 4.15 -20.68
CA ASP A 472 7.84 3.82 -21.45
C ASP A 472 8.25 2.97 -22.68
N LEU A 473 7.76 1.74 -22.76
CA LEU A 473 8.05 0.79 -23.83
C LEU A 473 6.82 0.60 -24.73
N SER A 474 6.93 0.93 -26.02
CA SER A 474 5.92 0.58 -27.03
C SER A 474 6.44 -0.54 -27.94
N VAL A 475 5.70 -1.65 -28.03
CA VAL A 475 6.03 -2.78 -28.92
C VAL A 475 5.07 -2.77 -30.11
N GLN A 476 5.63 -2.80 -31.30
CA GLN A 476 4.91 -2.81 -32.58
C GLN A 476 5.33 -4.02 -33.40
N ASN A 477 4.76 -5.17 -33.07
CA ASN A 477 4.88 -6.39 -33.84
C ASN A 477 3.74 -6.39 -34.88
N LYS A 478 4.09 -6.03 -36.10
CA LYS A 478 3.26 -6.17 -37.30
C LYS A 478 3.95 -7.10 -38.28
#